data_AF-A0A3M1CKE2-F1
#
_entry.id   AF-A0A3M1CKE2-F1
#
_cell.length_a   1.000
_cell.length_b   1.000
_cell.length_c   1.000
_cell.angle_alpha   90.00
_cell.angle_beta   90.00
_cell.angle_gamma   90.00
#
_symmetry.space_group_name_H-M   'P 1'
#
loop_
_entity.id
_entity.type
_entity.pdbx_description
1 polymer ?
#
loop_
_entity_poly.entity_id
_entity_poly.type
_entity_poly.pdbx_seq_one_letter_code
_entity_poly.pdbx_strand_id
1 'polypeptide(L)'
;MEQQVENTLEMEDPFRPRYILEGVKVEGNSKTSGSLIISMLLLKPGEVVDQLKVEESRIRLLATGYFRDVEMSLEKGSQRGRVRLVVKVEERNTILVDDIFFGWSNTNPFWGGLGVSDINFLGRGLVLSGAFVASGNQQAGRLGVYWPSIMNSRYGAGFNGLFTHGREKALADRVSGCEGPSCSPACSQLGTSDITLPYWRAGGEGFF
;
A
#
# COMPACT_ATOMS: atom_id res chain seq x y z
N MET A 1 -10.15 -34.25 41.38
CA MET A 1 -9.01 -33.43 41.85
C MET A 1 -8.60 -32.44 40.77
N GLU A 2 -9.55 -31.66 40.22
CA GLU A 2 -9.30 -30.86 39.00
C GLU A 2 -9.77 -29.40 39.10
N GLN A 3 -10.26 -28.93 40.26
CA GLN A 3 -10.82 -27.58 40.39
C GLN A 3 -9.93 -26.57 41.12
N GLN A 4 -8.64 -26.85 41.31
CA GLN A 4 -7.75 -25.96 42.08
C GLN A 4 -6.61 -25.32 41.28
N VAL A 5 -6.50 -25.56 39.97
CA VAL A 5 -5.39 -25.01 39.16
C VAL A 5 -5.77 -23.74 38.39
N GLU A 6 -7.07 -23.40 38.32
CA GLU A 6 -7.54 -22.31 37.45
C GLU A 6 -7.63 -20.94 38.12
N ASN A 7 -7.26 -20.83 39.40
CA ASN A 7 -7.44 -19.61 40.20
C ASN A 7 -6.14 -18.83 40.48
N THR A 8 -5.11 -18.97 39.63
CA THR A 8 -3.81 -18.27 39.80
C THR A 8 -3.62 -17.08 38.83
N LEU A 9 -4.65 -16.66 38.11
CA LEU A 9 -4.57 -15.48 37.27
C LEU A 9 -4.99 -14.23 38.09
N GLU A 10 -4.01 -13.33 38.23
CA GLU A 10 -4.16 -11.91 38.64
C GLU A 10 -4.33 -11.59 40.14
N MET A 11 -3.34 -11.99 40.94
CA MET A 11 -2.95 -11.14 42.07
C MET A 11 -1.98 -10.07 41.56
N GLU A 12 -2.47 -8.86 41.27
CA GLU A 12 -1.60 -7.69 41.10
C GLU A 12 -0.80 -7.49 42.40
N ASP A 13 0.50 -7.78 42.36
CA ASP A 13 1.41 -7.55 43.48
C ASP A 13 1.40 -6.05 43.84
N PRO A 14 0.94 -5.67 45.07
CA PRO A 14 0.82 -4.28 45.49
C PRO A 14 2.19 -3.55 45.56
N PHE A 15 3.30 -4.28 45.43
CA PHE A 15 4.66 -3.74 45.47
C PHE A 15 5.30 -3.53 44.09
N ARG A 16 4.61 -3.79 42.97
CA ARG A 16 5.15 -3.40 41.65
C ARG A 16 5.29 -1.88 41.56
N PRO A 17 6.49 -1.33 41.34
CA PRO A 17 6.67 0.10 41.12
C PRO A 17 5.85 0.52 39.90
N ARG A 18 4.85 1.36 40.12
CA ARG A 18 4.04 1.93 39.04
C ARG A 18 4.80 3.09 38.42
N TYR A 19 5.33 2.88 37.22
CA TYR A 19 5.99 3.93 36.47
C TYR A 19 4.98 4.68 35.62
N ILE A 20 4.99 6.00 35.69
CA ILE A 20 4.19 6.87 34.85
C ILE A 20 5.02 7.27 33.63
N LEU A 21 4.46 7.09 32.44
CA LEU A 21 5.11 7.47 31.20
C LEU A 21 5.11 9.00 31.05
N GLU A 22 6.28 9.62 31.02
CA GLU A 22 6.43 11.07 30.84
C GLU A 22 6.42 11.47 29.36
N GLY A 23 6.92 10.61 28.49
CA GLY A 23 7.02 10.87 27.06
C GLY A 23 7.65 9.72 26.30
N VAL A 24 7.66 9.86 24.98
CA VAL A 24 8.25 8.89 24.06
C VAL A 24 9.35 9.58 23.27
N LYS A 25 10.51 8.93 23.15
CA LYS A 25 11.62 9.33 22.30
C LYS A 25 11.78 8.27 21.21
N VAL A 26 11.82 8.70 19.96
CA VAL A 26 12.04 7.81 18.81
C VAL A 26 13.46 8.04 18.29
N GLU A 27 14.17 6.96 18.02
CA GLU A 27 15.54 6.97 17.49
C GLU A 27 15.68 6.01 16.31
N GLY A 28 16.55 6.35 15.35
CA GLY A 28 16.80 5.50 14.17
C GLY A 28 15.80 5.67 13.03
N ASN A 29 14.82 6.58 13.16
CA ASN A 29 13.90 6.94 12.07
C ASN A 29 14.51 8.02 11.16
N SER A 30 14.78 7.68 9.90
CA SER A 30 15.38 8.58 8.91
C SER A 30 14.37 9.01 7.83
N LYS A 31 13.60 8.05 7.29
CA LYS A 31 12.52 8.29 6.33
C LYS A 31 11.20 8.46 7.06
N THR A 32 10.90 7.60 8.03
CA THR A 32 9.59 7.52 8.70
C THR A 32 9.44 8.63 9.72
N SER A 33 8.27 9.27 9.73
CA SER A 33 7.97 10.31 10.70
C SER A 33 7.90 9.75 12.12
N GLY A 34 8.63 10.36 13.07
CA GLY A 34 8.54 10.01 14.48
C GLY A 34 7.13 10.14 15.04
N SER A 35 6.36 11.12 14.56
CA SER A 35 4.96 11.30 14.94
C SER A 35 4.07 10.11 14.52
N LEU A 36 4.36 9.50 13.38
CA LEU A 36 3.66 8.30 12.90
C LEU A 36 3.98 7.09 13.79
N ILE A 37 5.24 6.94 14.18
CA ILE A 37 5.68 5.88 15.09
C ILE A 37 4.97 6.05 16.44
N ILE A 38 4.95 7.26 16.99
CA ILE A 38 4.26 7.56 18.25
C ILE A 38 2.76 7.30 18.15
N SER A 39 2.10 7.62 17.02
CA SER A 39 0.66 7.39 16.87
C SER A 39 0.26 5.91 16.82
N MET A 40 1.22 5.03 16.51
CA MET A 40 1.00 3.57 16.47
C MET A 40 1.15 2.92 17.85
N LEU A 41 1.80 3.60 18.81
CA LEU A 41 1.93 3.10 20.18
C LEU A 41 0.56 3.08 20.88
N LEU A 42 0.35 2.06 21.70
CA LEU A 42 -0.86 1.93 22.53
C LEU A 42 -0.77 2.76 23.82
N LEU A 43 0.46 3.00 24.29
CA LEU A 43 0.73 3.80 25.48
C LEU A 43 0.78 5.28 25.14
N LYS A 44 0.14 6.09 25.99
CA LYS A 44 0.18 7.54 25.89
C LYS A 44 0.94 8.16 27.06
N PRO A 45 1.63 9.30 26.86
CA PRO A 45 2.20 10.06 27.96
C PRO A 45 1.13 10.38 29.01
N GLY A 46 1.46 10.18 30.28
CA GLY A 46 0.58 10.32 31.44
C GLY A 46 -0.02 9.00 31.94
N GLU A 47 0.08 7.91 31.19
CA GLU A 47 -0.41 6.60 31.59
C GLU A 47 0.61 5.81 32.43
N VAL A 48 0.13 4.86 33.24
CA VAL A 48 0.99 3.87 33.89
C VAL A 48 1.53 2.91 32.82
N VAL A 49 2.83 2.64 32.87
CA VAL A 49 3.48 1.73 31.93
C VAL A 49 3.02 0.29 32.18
N ASP A 50 2.39 -0.28 31.16
CA ASP A 50 2.01 -1.67 31.09
C ASP A 50 2.93 -2.40 30.10
N GLN A 51 3.60 -3.46 30.57
CA GLN A 51 4.51 -4.27 29.75
C GLN A 51 3.79 -4.93 28.57
N LEU A 52 2.53 -5.33 28.74
CA LEU A 52 1.74 -5.92 27.66
C LEU A 52 1.53 -4.91 26.54
N LYS A 53 1.16 -3.67 26.87
CA LYS A 53 0.98 -2.61 25.88
C LYS A 53 2.29 -2.20 25.20
N VAL A 54 3.42 -2.25 25.90
CA VAL A 54 4.75 -2.04 25.29
C VAL A 54 5.00 -3.10 24.23
N GLU A 55 4.80 -4.37 24.56
CA GLU A 55 5.05 -5.49 23.64
C GLU A 55 4.08 -5.50 22.46
N GLU A 56 2.78 -5.26 22.70
CA GLU A 56 1.79 -5.12 21.62
C GLU A 56 2.13 -3.95 20.69
N SER A 57 2.63 -2.84 21.23
CA SER A 57 3.09 -1.71 20.43
C SER A 57 4.30 -2.09 19.56
N ARG A 58 5.24 -2.89 20.10
CA ARG A 58 6.37 -3.42 19.35
C ARG A 58 5.91 -4.31 18.20
N ILE A 59 5.04 -5.26 18.47
CA ILE A 59 4.47 -6.17 17.45
C ILE A 59 3.74 -5.36 16.38
N ARG A 60 2.94 -4.37 16.78
CA ARG A 60 2.21 -3.50 15.85
C ARG A 60 3.13 -2.71 14.94
N LEU A 61 4.23 -2.17 15.45
CA LEU A 61 5.23 -1.48 14.64
C LEU A 61 5.92 -2.43 13.66
N LEU A 62 6.29 -3.64 14.08
CA LEU A 62 6.87 -4.66 13.19
C LEU A 62 5.88 -5.10 12.11
N ALA A 63 4.59 -5.25 12.45
CA ALA A 63 3.53 -5.64 11.52
C ALA A 63 3.29 -4.62 10.40
N THR A 64 3.74 -3.37 10.54
CA THR A 64 3.66 -2.38 9.45
C THR A 64 4.58 -2.72 8.27
N GLY A 65 5.64 -3.49 8.49
CA GLY A 65 6.66 -3.78 7.48
C GLY A 65 7.63 -2.63 7.20
N TYR A 66 7.56 -1.51 7.94
CA TYR A 66 8.45 -0.35 7.75
C TYR A 66 9.82 -0.54 8.40
N PHE A 67 9.88 -1.38 9.44
CA PHE A 67 11.04 -1.60 10.26
C PHE A 67 11.51 -3.05 10.15
N ARG A 68 12.82 -3.26 10.15
CA ARG A 68 13.43 -4.59 10.28
C ARG A 68 13.41 -5.04 11.73
N ASP A 69 13.75 -4.13 12.63
CA ASP A 69 13.76 -4.36 14.07
C ASP A 69 13.25 -3.12 14.83
N VAL A 70 12.69 -3.38 16.00
CA VAL A 70 12.15 -2.38 16.92
C VAL A 70 12.54 -2.79 18.33
N GLU A 71 13.38 -1.98 18.97
CA GLU A 71 13.78 -2.15 20.36
C GLU A 71 13.10 -1.08 21.21
N MET A 72 12.49 -1.51 22.32
CA MET A 72 11.82 -0.61 23.27
C MET A 72 12.48 -0.73 24.64
N SER A 73 12.89 0.41 25.19
CA SER A 73 13.51 0.48 26.51
C SER A 73 12.94 1.64 27.32
N LEU A 74 13.03 1.53 28.65
CA LEU A 74 12.58 2.57 29.57
C LEU A 74 13.79 3.28 30.15
N GLU A 75 13.85 4.59 29.95
CA GLU A 75 14.83 5.48 30.58
C GLU A 75 14.23 6.17 31.80
N LYS A 76 15.09 6.54 32.74
CA LYS A 76 14.68 7.28 33.94
C LYS A 76 14.15 8.66 33.53
N GLY A 77 12.95 8.99 33.99
CA GLY A 77 12.31 10.29 33.75
C GLY A 77 12.85 11.40 34.65
N SER A 78 12.18 12.55 34.59
CA SER A 78 12.56 13.75 35.35
C SER A 78 12.36 13.62 36.86
N GLN A 79 11.45 12.74 37.30
CA GLN A 79 11.08 12.56 38.70
C GLN A 79 11.04 11.07 39.08
N ARG A 80 11.12 10.77 40.39
CA ARG A 80 10.97 9.40 40.89
C ARG A 80 9.58 8.86 40.50
N GLY A 81 9.56 7.65 39.94
CA GLY A 81 8.33 7.03 39.45
C GLY A 81 7.92 7.47 38.04
N ARG A 82 8.66 8.37 37.38
CA ARG A 82 8.46 8.71 35.96
C ARG A 82 9.52 8.07 35.08
N VAL A 83 9.11 7.66 33.90
CA VAL A 83 9.98 7.04 32.89
C VAL A 83 9.70 7.60 31.51
N ARG A 84 10.70 7.53 30.63
CA ARG A 84 10.56 7.86 29.21
C ARG A 84 10.72 6.58 28.41
N LEU A 85 9.80 6.33 27.47
CA LEU A 85 9.91 5.21 26.56
C LEU A 85 10.82 5.61 25.40
N VAL A 86 11.92 4.88 25.21
CA VAL A 86 12.79 5.01 24.05
C VAL A 86 12.43 3.90 23.07
N VAL A 87 12.04 4.30 21.87
CA VAL A 87 11.71 3.42 20.76
C VAL A 87 12.82 3.57 19.73
N LYS A 88 13.71 2.59 19.67
CA LYS A 88 14.79 2.54 18.71
C LYS A 88 14.37 1.65 17.55
N VAL A 89 14.38 2.18 16.35
CA VAL A 89 13.93 1.48 15.14
C VAL A 89 15.07 1.32 14.15
N GLU A 90 15.09 0.18 13.45
CA GLU A 90 15.92 0.00 12.25
C GLU A 90 15.01 -0.02 11.02
N GLU A 91 15.08 1.02 10.19
CA GLU A 91 14.27 1.12 8.97
C GLU A 91 14.73 0.14 7.89
N ARG A 92 13.77 -0.39 7.12
CA ARG A 92 14.02 -1.23 5.95
C ARG A 92 13.48 -0.59 4.67
N ASN A 93 13.87 -1.15 3.52
CA ASN A 93 13.26 -0.77 2.25
C ASN A 93 11.76 -1.14 2.25
N THR A 94 10.92 -0.16 1.93
CA THR A 94 9.46 -0.26 1.86
C THR A 94 8.96 -0.38 0.42
N ILE A 95 9.87 -0.45 -0.55
CA ILE A 95 9.54 -0.73 -1.95
C ILE A 95 9.29 -2.23 -2.11
N LEU A 96 8.12 -2.57 -2.64
CA LEU A 96 7.69 -3.91 -2.99
C LEU A 96 7.56 -4.01 -4.51
N VAL A 97 7.96 -5.16 -5.04
CA VAL A 97 7.69 -5.53 -6.43
C VAL A 97 6.43 -6.38 -6.40
N ASP A 98 5.32 -5.84 -6.88
CA ASP A 98 4.01 -6.47 -6.81
C ASP A 98 3.85 -7.53 -7.90
N ASP A 99 4.29 -7.21 -9.12
CA ASP A 99 4.20 -8.09 -10.28
C ASP A 99 5.39 -7.91 -11.23
N ILE A 100 5.87 -9.03 -11.78
CA ILE A 100 6.79 -9.09 -12.91
C ILE A 100 6.36 -10.29 -13.75
N PHE A 101 6.00 -10.05 -15.01
CA PHE A 101 5.63 -11.12 -15.92
C PHE A 101 5.92 -10.76 -17.37
N PHE A 102 6.09 -11.77 -18.21
CA PHE A 102 6.22 -11.62 -19.65
C PHE A 102 5.83 -12.92 -20.36
N GLY A 103 5.51 -12.82 -21.65
CA GLY A 103 5.14 -13.95 -22.48
C GLY A 103 5.15 -13.62 -23.98
N TRP A 104 5.13 -14.68 -24.78
CA TRP A 104 5.05 -14.65 -26.24
C TRP A 104 3.86 -15.47 -26.71
N SER A 105 3.19 -15.03 -27.78
CA SER A 105 2.09 -15.78 -28.40
C SER A 105 1.95 -15.44 -29.89
N ASN A 106 1.29 -16.31 -30.66
CA ASN A 106 1.06 -16.08 -32.10
C ASN A 106 0.09 -14.92 -32.37
N THR A 107 -0.86 -14.69 -31.46
CA THR A 107 -1.85 -13.60 -31.58
C THR A 107 -1.35 -12.28 -31.00
N ASN A 108 -0.40 -12.34 -30.06
CA ASN A 108 0.21 -11.20 -29.41
C ASN A 108 1.72 -11.46 -29.25
N PRO A 109 2.56 -10.97 -30.19
CA PRO A 109 3.95 -11.38 -30.32
C PRO A 109 4.76 -11.20 -29.04
N PHE A 110 4.45 -10.20 -28.22
CA PHE A 110 5.02 -10.03 -26.90
C PHE A 110 3.99 -9.36 -25.98
N TRP A 111 3.98 -9.77 -24.72
CA TRP A 111 3.31 -9.06 -23.64
C TRP A 111 4.10 -9.21 -22.35
N GLY A 112 3.99 -8.23 -21.46
CA GLY A 112 4.63 -8.26 -20.17
C GLY A 112 4.30 -7.02 -19.35
N GLY A 113 4.66 -7.07 -18.07
CA GLY A 113 4.35 -6.01 -17.14
C GLY A 113 5.24 -6.02 -15.92
N LEU A 114 5.23 -4.88 -15.25
CA LEU A 114 5.88 -4.66 -13.97
C LEU A 114 5.00 -3.79 -13.09
N GLY A 115 4.94 -4.15 -11.81
CA GLY A 115 4.23 -3.42 -10.77
C GLY A 115 5.13 -3.22 -9.58
N VAL A 116 5.15 -1.99 -9.07
CA VAL A 116 5.96 -1.60 -7.92
C VAL A 116 5.12 -0.72 -7.01
N SER A 117 5.25 -0.93 -5.71
CA SER A 117 4.61 -0.12 -4.69
C SER A 117 5.60 0.30 -3.60
N ASP A 118 5.37 1.46 -2.98
CA ASP A 118 6.03 1.88 -1.73
C ASP A 118 4.94 2.00 -0.67
N ILE A 119 4.99 1.16 0.37
CA ILE A 119 4.00 1.12 1.45
C ILE A 119 4.19 2.21 2.52
N ASN A 120 5.31 2.93 2.48
CA ASN A 120 5.61 4.03 3.40
C ASN A 120 6.11 5.24 2.62
N PHE A 121 5.38 5.62 1.58
CA PHE A 121 5.73 6.74 0.72
C PHE A 121 5.88 8.03 1.54
N LEU A 122 7.02 8.71 1.36
CA LEU A 122 7.44 9.89 2.12
C LEU A 122 7.49 9.71 3.65
N GLY A 123 7.52 8.48 4.15
CA GLY A 123 7.57 8.21 5.59
C GLY A 123 6.27 8.52 6.34
N ARG A 124 5.15 8.54 5.64
CA ARG A 124 3.82 8.92 6.16
C ARG A 124 2.83 7.77 6.28
N GLY A 125 3.28 6.53 6.03
CA GLY A 125 2.39 5.36 5.98
C GLY A 125 1.39 5.41 4.82
N LEU A 126 1.77 6.08 3.73
CA LEU A 126 1.00 6.15 2.49
C LEU A 126 1.47 5.07 1.54
N VAL A 127 0.54 4.45 0.83
CA VAL A 127 0.87 3.49 -0.22
C VAL A 127 0.83 4.22 -1.56
N LEU A 128 1.96 4.28 -2.25
CA LEU A 128 2.04 4.70 -3.66
C LEU A 128 2.29 3.45 -4.49
N SER A 129 1.48 3.21 -5.52
CA SER A 129 1.64 2.09 -6.44
C SER A 129 1.68 2.55 -7.88
N GLY A 130 2.49 1.89 -8.68
CA GLY A 130 2.58 2.08 -10.11
C GLY A 130 2.70 0.74 -10.80
N ALA A 131 1.97 0.55 -11.88
CA ALA A 131 2.15 -0.62 -12.73
C ALA A 131 2.08 -0.23 -14.20
N PHE A 132 2.83 -0.95 -15.02
CA PHE A 132 2.86 -0.78 -16.45
C PHE A 132 2.81 -2.15 -17.12
N VAL A 133 1.95 -2.26 -18.12
CA VAL A 133 1.80 -3.45 -18.96
C VAL A 133 1.97 -3.03 -20.40
N ALA A 134 2.83 -3.73 -21.13
CA ALA A 134 3.03 -3.56 -22.56
C ALA A 134 2.70 -4.86 -23.29
N SER A 135 2.10 -4.70 -24.46
CA SER A 135 1.78 -5.76 -25.40
C SER A 135 1.96 -5.23 -26.83
N GLY A 136 2.07 -6.12 -27.82
CA GLY A 136 2.22 -5.75 -29.24
C GLY A 136 1.18 -4.75 -29.76
N ASN A 137 -0.06 -4.75 -29.24
CA ASN A 137 -1.13 -3.88 -29.72
C ASN A 137 -1.70 -2.92 -28.65
N GLN A 138 -1.34 -3.12 -27.38
CA GLN A 138 -1.93 -2.39 -26.25
C GLN A 138 -0.90 -2.14 -25.17
N GLN A 139 -1.00 -1.01 -24.51
CA GLN A 139 -0.19 -0.58 -23.39
C GLN A 139 -1.12 -0.01 -22.33
N ALA A 140 -0.89 -0.33 -21.08
CA ALA A 140 -1.67 0.18 -19.96
C ALA A 140 -0.76 0.57 -18.81
N GLY A 141 -1.06 1.68 -18.16
CA GLY A 141 -0.40 2.16 -16.96
C GLY A 141 -1.42 2.43 -15.87
N ARG A 142 -1.10 2.07 -14.63
CA ARG A 142 -1.88 2.39 -13.45
C ARG A 142 -1.03 3.15 -12.46
N LEU A 143 -1.59 4.18 -11.85
CA LEU A 143 -1.01 4.89 -10.72
C LEU A 143 -2.04 4.94 -9.61
N GLY A 144 -1.67 4.50 -8.41
CA GLY A 144 -2.55 4.46 -7.26
C GLY A 144 -1.92 5.12 -6.05
N VAL A 145 -2.70 5.88 -5.30
CA VAL A 145 -2.31 6.38 -3.97
C VAL A 145 -3.38 5.98 -2.96
N TYR A 146 -2.96 5.41 -1.83
CA TYR A 146 -3.85 4.96 -0.78
C TYR A 146 -3.36 5.43 0.60
N TRP A 147 -4.28 6.03 1.35
CA TRP A 147 -4.16 6.47 2.73
C TRP A 147 -4.95 5.49 3.63
N PRO A 148 -4.30 4.53 4.31
CA PRO A 148 -5.01 3.51 5.09
C PRO A 148 -5.73 4.07 6.32
N SER A 149 -5.17 5.12 6.92
CA SER A 149 -5.70 5.74 8.14
C SER A 149 -5.59 7.25 8.04
N ILE A 150 -6.69 7.91 7.69
CA ILE A 150 -6.76 9.37 7.65
C ILE A 150 -6.79 9.90 9.09
N MET A 151 -5.82 10.76 9.44
CA MET A 151 -5.76 11.43 10.75
C MET A 151 -5.89 10.45 11.95
N ASN A 152 -5.26 9.28 11.85
CA ASN A 152 -5.32 8.24 12.88
C ASN A 152 -6.75 7.70 13.14
N SER A 153 -7.63 7.78 12.14
CA SER A 153 -8.98 7.21 12.19
C SER A 153 -9.00 5.82 11.55
N ARG A 154 -10.12 5.10 11.71
CA ARG A 154 -10.38 3.81 11.06
C ARG A 154 -10.73 3.92 9.57
N TYR A 155 -10.85 5.15 9.05
CA TYR A 155 -11.27 5.40 7.68
C TYR A 155 -10.04 5.56 6.78
N GLY A 156 -10.15 5.01 5.57
CA GLY A 156 -9.13 5.14 4.54
C GLY A 156 -9.57 6.14 3.47
N ALA A 157 -8.68 6.46 2.55
CA ALA A 157 -9.06 6.99 1.26
C ALA A 157 -8.03 6.58 0.22
N GLY A 158 -8.43 6.49 -1.03
CA GLY A 158 -7.49 6.25 -2.11
C GLY A 158 -8.00 6.77 -3.44
N PHE A 159 -7.08 6.80 -4.38
CA PHE A 159 -7.32 7.13 -5.76
C PHE A 159 -6.51 6.20 -6.66
N ASN A 160 -7.14 5.69 -7.70
CA ASN A 160 -6.47 4.94 -8.77
C ASN A 160 -6.74 5.62 -10.10
N GLY A 161 -5.68 5.89 -10.86
CA GLY A 161 -5.74 6.31 -12.26
C GLY A 161 -5.30 5.18 -13.17
N LEU A 162 -6.01 4.99 -14.27
CA LEU A 162 -5.72 4.04 -15.33
C LEU A 162 -5.57 4.79 -16.66
N PHE A 163 -4.48 4.52 -17.37
CA PHE A 163 -4.19 5.03 -18.69
C PHE A 163 -4.02 3.84 -19.63
N THR A 164 -4.70 3.84 -20.76
CA THR A 164 -4.56 2.79 -21.78
C THR A 164 -4.34 3.43 -23.15
N HIS A 165 -3.34 2.94 -23.86
CA HIS A 165 -3.09 3.22 -25.25
C HIS A 165 -3.21 1.93 -26.04
N GLY A 166 -3.96 1.93 -27.14
CA GLY A 166 -4.13 0.72 -27.91
C GLY A 166 -4.55 1.00 -29.34
N ARG A 167 -4.60 -0.07 -30.11
CA ARG A 167 -5.17 -0.10 -31.45
C ARG A 167 -6.41 -0.99 -31.43
N GLU A 168 -7.54 -0.43 -31.84
CA GLU A 168 -8.79 -1.18 -32.01
C GLU A 168 -9.00 -1.44 -33.51
N LYS A 169 -9.48 -2.62 -33.88
CA LYS A 169 -9.94 -2.86 -35.26
C LYS A 169 -11.25 -2.10 -35.44
N ALA A 170 -11.28 -1.11 -36.33
CA ALA A 170 -12.54 -0.55 -36.76
C ALA A 170 -13.29 -1.65 -37.52
N LEU A 171 -14.46 -2.06 -37.01
CA LEU A 171 -15.32 -3.00 -37.70
C LEU A 171 -15.74 -2.35 -39.04
N ALA A 172 -15.13 -2.79 -40.14
CA ALA A 172 -15.48 -2.40 -41.50
C ALA A 172 -16.86 -2.95 -41.93
N ASP A 173 -17.54 -3.67 -41.05
CA ASP A 173 -18.81 -4.37 -41.26
C ASP A 173 -20.02 -3.44 -41.53
N ARG A 174 -19.79 -2.11 -41.59
CA ARG A 174 -20.78 -1.14 -42.05
C ARG A 174 -20.74 -0.86 -43.56
N VAL A 175 -19.85 -1.51 -44.30
CA VAL A 175 -19.84 -1.49 -45.78
C VAL A 175 -20.57 -2.72 -46.32
N SER A 176 -21.74 -3.05 -45.76
CA SER A 176 -22.64 -4.07 -46.31
C SER A 176 -23.48 -3.57 -47.51
N GLY A 177 -23.09 -2.44 -48.12
CA GLY A 177 -23.81 -1.78 -49.21
C GLY A 177 -23.16 -1.90 -50.59
N CYS A 178 -22.09 -2.68 -50.73
CA CYS A 178 -21.32 -2.79 -51.97
C CYS A 178 -21.65 -4.03 -52.81
N GLU A 179 -22.80 -4.66 -52.60
CA GLU A 179 -23.27 -5.77 -53.44
C GLU A 179 -24.39 -5.29 -54.37
N GLY A 180 -24.05 -5.04 -55.63
CA GLY A 180 -24.99 -4.68 -56.68
C GLY A 180 -24.34 -4.05 -57.92
N PRO A 181 -25.01 -4.07 -59.09
CA PRO A 181 -24.46 -3.57 -60.36
C PRO A 181 -24.25 -2.04 -60.42
N SER A 182 -24.64 -1.30 -59.36
CA SER A 182 -24.50 0.16 -59.26
C SER A 182 -23.39 0.62 -58.29
N CYS A 183 -22.42 -0.25 -57.98
CA CYS A 183 -21.31 0.13 -57.12
C CYS A 183 -20.41 1.15 -57.84
N SER A 184 -20.22 2.33 -57.24
CA SER A 184 -19.27 3.33 -57.76
C SER A 184 -17.84 2.77 -57.71
N PRO A 185 -16.98 2.99 -58.72
CA PRO A 185 -15.59 2.48 -58.72
C PRO A 185 -14.73 3.02 -57.58
N ALA A 186 -15.21 4.00 -56.82
CA ALA A 186 -14.61 4.44 -55.56
C ALA A 186 -14.77 3.42 -54.41
N CYS A 187 -15.83 2.59 -54.42
CA CYS A 187 -16.06 1.56 -53.40
C CYS A 187 -15.18 0.32 -53.58
N SER A 188 -14.80 -0.04 -54.81
CA SER A 188 -13.88 -1.17 -55.05
C SER A 188 -12.44 -0.91 -54.59
N GLN A 189 -12.10 0.33 -54.23
CA GLN A 189 -10.79 0.71 -53.68
C GLN A 189 -10.76 0.73 -52.16
N LEU A 190 -11.92 0.66 -51.50
CA LEU A 190 -12.01 0.37 -50.07
C LEU A 190 -11.83 -1.13 -49.89
N GLY A 191 -10.58 -1.59 -50.06
CA GLY A 191 -10.21 -2.93 -49.68
C GLY A 191 -10.61 -3.18 -48.23
N THR A 192 -10.89 -4.44 -47.90
CA THR A 192 -11.15 -4.94 -46.54
C THR A 192 -9.89 -4.83 -45.65
N SER A 193 -9.09 -3.78 -45.81
CA SER A 193 -7.96 -3.52 -44.94
C SER A 193 -8.52 -3.29 -43.54
N ASP A 194 -8.04 -4.11 -42.59
CA ASP A 194 -8.28 -3.91 -41.17
C ASP A 194 -7.79 -2.50 -40.80
N ILE A 195 -8.70 -1.53 -40.77
CA ILE A 195 -8.38 -0.17 -40.32
C ILE A 195 -8.22 -0.25 -38.82
N THR A 196 -6.98 -0.28 -38.34
CA THR A 196 -6.70 -0.16 -36.91
C THR A 196 -6.61 1.31 -36.53
N LEU A 197 -7.44 1.77 -35.60
CA LEU A 197 -7.42 3.15 -35.11
C LEU A 197 -6.68 3.22 -33.77
N PRO A 198 -5.66 4.07 -33.62
CA PRO A 198 -5.03 4.31 -32.33
C PRO A 198 -5.99 5.08 -31.42
N TYR A 199 -6.02 4.72 -30.14
CA TYR A 199 -6.81 5.44 -29.14
C TYR A 199 -6.03 5.64 -27.84
N TRP A 200 -6.47 6.62 -27.08
CA TRP A 200 -6.09 6.84 -25.69
C TRP A 200 -7.34 6.85 -24.84
N ARG A 201 -7.34 6.13 -23.73
CA ARG A 201 -8.36 6.23 -22.68
C ARG A 201 -7.66 6.50 -21.36
N ALA A 202 -8.18 7.45 -20.60
CA ALA A 202 -7.79 7.70 -19.23
C ALA A 202 -9.05 7.60 -18.37
N GLY A 203 -8.92 7.02 -17.19
CA GLY A 203 -9.99 6.91 -16.20
C GLY A 203 -9.40 6.87 -14.81
N GLY A 204 -10.25 7.04 -13.80
CA GLY A 204 -9.83 6.87 -12.42
C GLY A 204 -11.00 6.88 -11.47
N GLU A 205 -10.78 6.30 -10.31
CA GLU A 205 -11.78 6.17 -9.25
C GLU A 205 -11.17 6.51 -7.89
N GLY A 206 -11.98 7.13 -7.04
CA GLY A 206 -11.65 7.39 -5.64
C GLY A 206 -12.50 6.51 -4.73
N PHE A 207 -11.94 6.15 -3.58
CA PHE A 207 -12.61 5.34 -2.55
C PHE A 207 -12.30 5.89 -1.15
N PHE A 208 -13.19 5.64 -0.19
CA PHE A 208 -13.16 6.15 1.19
C PHE A 208 -13.53 5.03 2.18
#